data_AF-A0A815HAM5-F1
#
_entry.id   AF-A0A815HAM5-F1
#
_cell.length_a   1.000
_cell.length_b   1.000
_cell.length_c   1.000
_cell.angle_alpha   90.00
_cell.angle_beta   90.00
_cell.angle_gamma   90.00
#
_symmetry.space_group_name_H-M   'P 1'
#
loop_
_entity.id
_entity.type
_entity.pdbx_description
1 polymer ?
#
loop_
_entity_poly.entity_id
_entity_poly.type
_entity_poly.pdbx_seq_one_letter_code
_entity_poly.pdbx_strand_id
1 'polypeptide(L)'
;MKYVRRMSGNIPIHYTTNVWSIGVTLCILLSGLSPFLDEQTYANIINIDFDFHESQFSYAFQSVKKLIQTIFVREPNTMFHVIIANYVQSQTEFILPPLPYEYNALEPLLSEHLMQLHHDKYQQTLMLHLNLNLLMKHLMID
;
A
#
# COMPACT_ATOMS: atom_id res chain seq x y z
N MET A 1 -9.37 -28.25 -17.80
CA MET A 1 -10.51 -27.39 -17.44
C MET A 1 -9.95 -26.11 -16.83
N LYS A 2 -9.93 -24.99 -17.56
CA LYS A 2 -9.33 -23.73 -17.11
C LYS A 2 -10.42 -22.85 -16.50
N TYR A 3 -10.37 -22.61 -15.20
CA TYR A 3 -11.17 -21.57 -14.56
C TYR A 3 -10.54 -20.21 -14.88
N VAL A 4 -11.11 -19.48 -15.82
CA VAL A 4 -10.81 -18.06 -16.04
C VAL A 4 -12.00 -17.29 -15.49
N ARG A 5 -11.87 -16.80 -14.25
CA ARG A 5 -12.82 -15.83 -13.69
C ARG A 5 -12.34 -14.43 -14.10
N ARG A 6 -12.89 -13.90 -15.19
CA ARG A 6 -12.81 -12.45 -15.45
C ARG A 6 -13.63 -11.76 -14.36
N MET A 7 -12.97 -11.03 -13.47
CA MET A 7 -13.63 -10.07 -12.58
C MET A 7 -13.28 -8.68 -13.10
N SER A 8 -14.16 -8.15 -13.95
CA SER A 8 -14.22 -6.74 -14.29
C SER A 8 -14.71 -5.95 -13.07
N GLY A 9 -13.80 -5.61 -12.18
CA GLY A 9 -14.09 -4.71 -11.05
C GLY A 9 -12.88 -3.81 -10.88
N ASN A 10 -13.01 -2.53 -11.25
CA ASN A 10 -11.98 -1.53 -11.00
C ASN A 10 -11.69 -1.49 -9.50
N ILE A 11 -10.57 -2.07 -9.08
CA ILE A 11 -10.05 -1.86 -7.72
C ILE A 11 -9.79 -0.36 -7.61
N PRO A 12 -10.38 0.34 -6.61
CA PRO A 12 -10.18 1.79 -6.51
C PRO A 12 -8.68 2.09 -6.40
N ILE A 13 -8.20 2.97 -7.28
CA ILE A 13 -6.78 3.26 -7.51
C ILE A 13 -6.05 3.59 -6.20
N HIS A 14 -6.74 4.18 -5.22
CA HIS A 14 -6.17 4.51 -3.92
C HIS A 14 -5.62 3.30 -3.14
N TYR A 15 -6.23 2.12 -3.26
CA TYR A 15 -5.81 0.94 -2.48
C TYR A 15 -4.51 0.34 -2.99
N THR A 16 -4.37 0.26 -4.32
CA THR A 16 -3.13 -0.20 -4.95
C THR A 16 -2.01 0.81 -4.71
N THR A 17 -2.31 2.11 -4.72
CA THR A 17 -1.36 3.16 -4.36
C THR A 17 -0.84 2.99 -2.93
N ASN A 18 -1.70 2.78 -1.94
CA ASN A 18 -1.26 2.61 -0.54
C ASN A 18 -0.38 1.37 -0.34
N VAL A 19 -0.73 0.24 -0.98
CA VAL A 19 0.06 -0.99 -0.88
C VAL A 19 1.43 -0.81 -1.54
N TRP A 20 1.50 -0.11 -2.68
CA TRP A 20 2.75 0.31 -3.29
C TRP A 20 3.60 1.20 -2.36
N SER A 21 3.00 2.18 -1.70
CA SER A 21 3.68 3.05 -0.72
C SER A 21 4.25 2.24 0.46
N ILE A 22 3.52 1.22 0.94
CA ILE A 22 4.00 0.30 1.97
C ILE A 22 5.20 -0.48 1.47
N GLY A 23 5.19 -0.98 0.23
CA GLY A 23 6.32 -1.68 -0.38
C GLY A 23 7.58 -0.82 -0.45
N VAL A 24 7.45 0.42 -0.93
CA VAL A 24 8.57 1.37 -1.01
C VAL A 24 9.12 1.68 0.38
N THR A 25 8.24 1.95 1.34
CA THR A 25 8.64 2.24 2.72
C THR A 25 9.35 1.05 3.36
N LEU A 26 8.83 -0.16 3.15
CA LEU A 26 9.42 -1.39 3.66
C LEU A 26 10.82 -1.63 3.08
N CYS A 27 11.02 -1.38 1.78
CA CYS A 27 12.35 -1.43 1.16
C CYS A 27 13.30 -0.43 1.83
N ILE A 28 12.89 0.83 1.99
CA ILE A 28 13.73 1.86 2.63
C ILE A 28 14.07 1.48 4.07
N LEU A 29 13.13 0.96 4.85
CA LEU A 29 13.39 0.52 6.23
C LEU A 29 14.37 -0.67 6.30
N LEU A 30 14.32 -1.56 5.30
CA LEU A 30 15.12 -2.78 5.26
C LEU A 30 16.46 -2.63 4.54
N SER A 31 16.71 -1.54 3.82
CA SER A 31 17.96 -1.37 3.06
C SER A 31 18.58 0.02 3.17
N GLY A 32 17.81 1.01 3.65
CA GLY A 32 18.15 2.43 3.59
C GLY A 32 17.97 3.05 2.20
N LEU A 33 17.50 2.28 1.19
CA LEU A 33 17.42 2.71 -0.20
C LEU A 33 16.02 2.53 -0.78
N SER A 34 15.67 3.45 -1.68
CA SER A 34 14.47 3.30 -2.50
C SER A 34 14.67 2.20 -3.53
N PRO A 35 13.70 1.29 -3.73
CA PRO A 35 13.85 0.12 -4.60
C PRO A 35 13.95 0.47 -6.10
N PHE A 36 13.54 1.68 -6.50
CA PHE A 36 13.52 2.10 -7.90
C PHE A 36 14.48 3.26 -8.20
N LEU A 37 15.29 3.70 -7.22
CA LEU A 37 16.09 4.91 -7.35
C LEU A 37 17.39 4.65 -8.11
N ASP A 38 17.45 5.12 -9.35
CA ASP A 38 18.65 5.20 -10.19
C ASP A 38 18.49 6.26 -11.31
N GLU A 39 19.38 6.27 -12.30
CA GLU A 39 19.31 7.17 -13.47
C GLU A 39 18.04 6.98 -14.33
N GLN A 40 17.38 5.83 -14.24
CA GLN A 40 16.18 5.45 -14.98
C GLN A 40 14.95 5.26 -14.07
N THR A 41 14.91 5.92 -12.91
CA THR A 41 13.85 5.77 -11.87
C THR A 41 12.42 5.69 -12.43
N TYR A 42 12.06 6.56 -13.38
CA TYR A 42 10.72 6.56 -13.98
C TYR A 42 10.43 5.28 -14.78
N ALA A 43 11.40 4.80 -15.56
CA ALA A 43 11.27 3.55 -16.31
C ALA A 43 11.19 2.35 -15.36
N ASN A 44 11.96 2.36 -14.27
CA ASN A 44 11.95 1.31 -13.26
C ASN A 44 10.59 1.21 -12.56
N ILE A 45 9.97 2.33 -12.18
CA ILE A 45 8.63 2.34 -11.60
C ILE A 45 7.59 1.76 -12.56
N ILE A 46 7.63 2.16 -13.84
CA ILE A 46 6.65 1.69 -14.84
C ILE A 46 6.83 0.20 -15.16
N ASN A 47 8.06 -0.26 -15.23
CA ASN A 47 8.38 -1.65 -15.56
C ASN A 47 8.38 -2.57 -14.34
N ILE A 48 8.29 -2.00 -13.13
CA ILE A 48 8.47 -2.72 -11.88
C ILE A 48 9.84 -3.41 -11.89
N ASP A 49 10.84 -2.66 -12.30
CA ASP A 49 12.21 -3.12 -12.38
C ASP A 49 12.94 -2.72 -11.09
N PHE A 50 13.13 -3.69 -10.20
CA PHE A 50 13.85 -3.55 -8.95
C PHE A 50 14.51 -4.87 -8.60
N ASP A 51 15.59 -4.81 -7.84
CA ASP A 51 16.27 -6.00 -7.34
C ASP A 51 16.54 -5.92 -5.84
N PHE A 52 16.87 -7.06 -5.26
CA PHE A 52 17.38 -7.13 -3.89
C PHE A 52 18.89 -7.32 -3.95
N HIS A 53 19.63 -6.23 -4.09
CA HIS A 53 21.09 -6.29 -4.00
C HIS A 53 21.53 -7.02 -2.71
N GLU A 54 22.33 -8.09 -2.85
CA GLU A 54 22.71 -8.95 -1.72
C GLU A 54 23.39 -8.19 -0.58
N SER A 55 24.18 -7.17 -0.90
CA SER A 55 24.87 -6.33 0.09
C SER A 55 23.89 -5.60 1.02
N GLN A 56 22.70 -5.26 0.53
CA GLN A 56 21.72 -4.43 1.22
C GLN A 56 20.63 -5.26 1.91
N PHE A 57 20.26 -6.41 1.33
CA PHE A 57 19.21 -7.29 1.84
C PHE A 57 19.75 -8.63 2.36
N SER A 58 21.02 -8.69 2.74
CA SER A 58 21.68 -9.90 3.29
C SER A 58 21.00 -10.39 4.57
N TYR A 59 20.48 -9.46 5.39
CA TYR A 59 19.78 -9.73 6.65
C TYR A 59 18.26 -9.92 6.51
N ALA A 60 17.69 -9.63 5.33
CA ALA A 60 16.25 -9.76 5.12
C ALA A 60 15.85 -11.21 4.82
N PHE A 61 14.88 -11.72 5.57
CA PHE A 61 14.33 -13.06 5.36
C PHE A 61 13.71 -13.23 3.96
N GLN A 62 13.79 -14.44 3.41
CA GLN A 62 13.20 -14.75 2.10
C GLN A 62 11.68 -14.54 2.05
N SER A 63 10.97 -14.71 3.17
CA SER A 63 9.54 -14.39 3.29
C SER A 63 9.26 -12.91 3.07
N VAL A 64 10.14 -12.02 3.54
CA VAL A 64 10.02 -10.57 3.39
C VAL A 64 10.30 -10.14 1.95
N LYS A 65 11.32 -10.73 1.31
CA LYS A 65 11.60 -10.51 -0.13
C LYS A 65 10.42 -10.91 -1.00
N LYS A 66 9.81 -12.07 -0.72
CA LYS A 66 8.58 -12.53 -1.39
C LYS A 66 7.41 -11.57 -1.16
N LEU A 67 7.22 -11.08 0.06
CA LEU A 67 6.17 -10.11 0.37
C LEU A 67 6.33 -8.84 -0.49
N ILE A 68 7.53 -8.26 -0.54
CA ILE A 68 7.83 -7.07 -1.36
C ILE A 68 7.55 -7.34 -2.85
N GLN A 69 7.95 -8.50 -3.38
CA GLN A 69 7.62 -8.91 -4.75
C GLN A 69 6.12 -9.05 -5.00
N THR A 70 5.33 -9.46 -4.00
CA THR A 70 3.87 -9.54 -4.14
C THR A 70 3.17 -8.17 -4.04
N ILE A 71 3.83 -7.18 -3.43
CA ILE A 71 3.35 -5.80 -3.33
C ILE A 71 3.53 -5.09 -4.67
N PHE A 72 4.71 -5.21 -5.28
CA PHE A 72 5.03 -4.58 -6.56
C PHE A 72 4.53 -5.41 -7.74
N VAL A 73 3.22 -5.30 -8.04
CA VAL A 73 2.59 -5.95 -9.20
C VAL A 73 1.85 -4.95 -10.09
N ARG A 74 1.93 -5.17 -11.40
CA ARG A 74 1.41 -4.25 -12.45
C ARG A 74 -0.11 -4.28 -12.54
N GLU A 75 -0.65 -5.49 -12.44
CA GLU A 75 -2.08 -5.71 -12.31
C GLU A 75 -2.38 -6.43 -10.99
N PRO A 76 -3.26 -5.88 -10.15
CA PRO A 76 -3.65 -6.47 -8.87
C PRO A 76 -4.57 -7.68 -9.06
N ASN A 77 -4.10 -8.71 -9.77
CA ASN A 77 -4.79 -10.00 -9.96
C ASN A 77 -4.31 -11.07 -8.96
N THR A 78 -3.49 -10.71 -7.97
CA THR A 78 -3.08 -11.63 -6.92
C THR A 78 -4.19 -11.80 -5.87
N MET A 79 -4.30 -13.00 -5.31
CA MET A 79 -5.29 -13.34 -4.28
C MET A 79 -5.28 -12.34 -3.11
N PHE A 80 -4.11 -11.78 -2.78
CA PHE A 80 -3.96 -10.72 -1.79
C PHE A 80 -4.78 -9.47 -2.12
N HIS A 81 -4.70 -8.98 -3.37
CA HIS A 81 -5.49 -7.83 -3.82
C HIS A 81 -6.99 -8.12 -3.82
N VAL A 82 -7.38 -9.33 -4.21
CA VAL A 82 -8.78 -9.77 -4.17
C VAL A 82 -9.29 -9.85 -2.73
N ILE A 83 -8.49 -10.35 -1.79
CA ILE A 83 -8.85 -10.43 -0.36
C ILE A 83 -9.02 -9.03 0.22
N ILE A 84 -8.07 -8.11 -0.03
CA ILE A 84 -8.16 -6.73 0.42
C ILE A 84 -9.38 -6.04 -0.19
N ALA A 85 -9.62 -6.20 -1.50
CA ALA A 85 -10.79 -5.65 -2.16
C ALA A 85 -12.10 -6.19 -1.57
N ASN A 86 -12.20 -7.49 -1.31
CA ASN A 86 -13.39 -8.10 -0.69
C ASN A 86 -13.60 -7.60 0.74
N TYR A 87 -12.53 -7.56 1.55
CA TYR A 87 -12.58 -7.05 2.92
C TYR A 87 -13.06 -5.60 2.97
N VAL A 88 -12.55 -4.76 2.08
CA VAL A 88 -12.95 -3.35 1.93
C VAL A 88 -14.39 -3.25 1.45
N GLN A 89 -14.80 -4.06 0.46
CA GLN A 89 -16.17 -4.08 -0.05
C GLN A 89 -17.19 -4.58 0.96
N SER A 90 -16.77 -5.36 1.96
CA SER A 90 -17.62 -5.79 3.07
C SER A 90 -17.71 -4.78 4.21
N GLN A 91 -16.93 -3.68 4.18
CA GLN A 91 -17.03 -2.64 5.20
C GLN A 91 -18.26 -1.77 4.97
N THR A 92 -18.94 -1.42 6.06
CA THR A 92 -20.06 -0.47 6.07
C THR A 92 -19.62 0.94 6.41
N GLU A 93 -18.43 1.08 7.02
CA GLU A 93 -17.85 2.36 7.43
C GLU A 93 -16.34 2.21 7.61
N PHE A 94 -15.60 3.27 7.33
CA PHE A 94 -14.17 3.38 7.61
C PHE A 94 -13.94 4.45 8.68
N ILE A 95 -13.32 4.05 9.79
CA ILE A 95 -12.94 4.94 10.90
C ILE A 95 -11.42 4.95 11.06
N LEU A 96 -10.86 6.11 11.41
CA LEU A 96 -9.46 6.23 11.77
C LEU A 96 -9.32 5.93 13.28
N PRO A 97 -8.71 4.79 13.68
CA PRO A 97 -8.43 4.54 15.08
C PRO A 97 -7.33 5.47 15.58
N PRO A 98 -7.28 5.79 16.89
CA PRO A 98 -6.16 6.50 17.47
C PRO A 98 -4.88 5.66 17.37
N LEU A 99 -3.72 6.32 17.31
CA LEU A 99 -2.43 5.64 17.41
C LEU A 99 -2.29 4.94 18.77
N PRO A 100 -1.68 3.74 18.81
CA PRO A 100 -1.43 3.03 20.08
C PRO A 100 -0.24 3.62 20.87
N TYR A 101 0.41 4.66 20.35
CA TYR A 101 1.57 5.33 20.93
C TYR A 101 1.53 6.83 20.65
N GLU A 102 2.30 7.60 21.43
CA GLU A 102 2.44 9.05 21.31
C GLU A 102 3.09 9.45 19.97
N TYR A 103 2.72 10.61 19.42
CA TYR A 103 3.18 11.06 18.10
C TYR A 103 4.71 11.18 17.95
N ASN A 104 5.42 11.44 19.04
CA ASN A 104 6.88 11.57 19.06
C ASN A 104 7.62 10.24 19.35
N ALA A 105 6.91 9.12 19.50
CA ALA A 105 7.51 7.83 19.87
C ALA A 105 8.54 7.29 18.86
N LEU A 106 8.55 7.84 17.63
CA LEU A 106 9.43 7.44 16.55
C LEU A 106 10.60 8.41 16.32
N GLU A 107 10.77 9.42 17.17
CA GLU A 107 11.92 10.33 17.08
C GLU A 107 13.25 9.64 17.44
N PRO A 108 14.38 10.07 16.83
CA PRO A 108 14.53 11.13 15.82
C PRO A 108 14.29 10.66 14.38
N LEU A 109 13.92 9.40 14.17
CA LEU A 109 13.77 8.80 12.84
C LEU A 109 12.56 9.38 12.08
N LEU A 110 11.49 9.72 12.80
CA LEU A 110 10.29 10.35 12.26
C LEU A 110 9.79 11.42 13.23
N SER A 111 9.68 12.67 12.77
CA SER A 111 9.29 13.79 13.64
C SER A 111 7.82 13.74 14.03
N GLU A 112 7.53 14.21 15.24
CA GLU A 112 6.16 14.30 15.76
C GLU A 112 5.22 15.03 14.79
N HIS A 113 5.66 16.18 14.26
CA HIS A 113 4.87 17.01 13.35
C HIS A 113 4.49 16.26 12.07
N LEU A 114 5.40 15.47 11.51
CA LEU A 114 5.12 14.69 10.31
C LEU A 114 4.17 13.54 10.62
N MET A 115 4.30 12.91 11.80
CA MET A 115 3.34 11.90 12.24
C MET A 115 1.92 12.48 12.45
N GLN A 116 1.79 13.67 13.04
CA GLN A 116 0.50 14.35 13.18
C GLN A 116 -0.12 14.63 11.82
N LEU A 117 0.64 15.18 10.87
CA LEU A 117 0.15 15.42 9.51
C LEU A 117 -0.28 14.13 8.83
N HIS A 118 0.55 13.09 8.90
CA HIS A 118 0.28 11.79 8.28
C HIS A 118 -0.99 11.14 8.85
N HIS A 119 -1.08 11.01 10.16
CA HIS A 119 -2.21 10.37 10.82
C HIS A 119 -3.47 11.23 10.72
N ASP A 120 -3.42 12.48 11.17
CA ASP A 120 -4.63 13.27 11.33
C ASP A 120 -5.10 13.79 9.98
N LYS A 121 -4.24 14.39 9.18
CA LYS A 121 -4.72 15.03 7.95
C LYS A 121 -4.88 14.04 6.80
N TYR A 122 -3.84 13.27 6.52
CA TYR A 122 -3.85 12.36 5.37
C TYR A 122 -4.75 11.15 5.61
N GLN A 123 -4.64 10.46 6.76
CA GLN A 123 -5.50 9.29 6.99
C GLN A 123 -6.97 9.66 7.22
N GLN A 124 -7.31 10.81 7.85
CA GLN A 124 -8.72 11.25 7.91
C GLN A 124 -9.29 11.55 6.52
N THR A 125 -8.52 12.25 5.67
CA THR A 125 -8.94 12.53 4.29
C THR A 125 -9.17 11.24 3.50
N LEU A 126 -8.32 10.23 3.73
CA LEU A 126 -8.54 8.90 3.17
C LEU A 126 -9.86 8.29 3.66
N MET A 127 -10.13 8.24 4.97
CA MET A 127 -11.38 7.70 5.50
C MET A 127 -12.61 8.39 4.89
N LEU A 128 -12.57 9.72 4.75
CA LEU A 128 -13.63 10.48 4.09
C LEU A 128 -13.86 10.00 2.64
N HIS A 129 -12.80 9.86 1.84
CA HIS A 129 -12.92 9.37 0.47
C HIS A 129 -13.47 7.94 0.41
N LEU A 130 -13.06 7.05 1.33
CA LEU A 130 -13.57 5.69 1.37
C LEU A 130 -15.07 5.65 1.73
N ASN A 131 -15.49 6.45 2.71
CA ASN A 131 -16.90 6.56 3.10
C ASN A 131 -17.76 7.21 2.01
N LEU A 132 -17.24 8.21 1.29
CA LEU A 132 -17.92 8.77 0.11
C LEU A 132 -18.11 7.71 -0.98
N ASN A 133 -17.10 6.89 -1.26
CA ASN A 133 -17.21 5.78 -2.22
C ASN A 133 -18.22 4.73 -1.76
N LEU A 134 -18.27 4.40 -0.46
CA LEU A 134 -19.30 3.52 0.10
C LEU A 134 -20.70 4.12 -0.13
N LEU A 135 -20.89 5.40 0.16
CA LEU A 135 -22.17 6.09 -0.04
C LEU A 135 -22.59 6.09 -1.51
N MET A 136 -21.69 6.46 -2.42
CA MET A 136 -21.96 6.46 -3.86
C MET A 136 -22.35 5.06 -4.37
N LYS A 137 -21.70 4.01 -3.86
CA LYS A 137 -22.06 2.63 -4.22
C LYS A 137 -23.47 2.27 -3.77
N HIS A 138 -23.89 2.67 -2.57
CA HIS A 138 -25.27 2.44 -2.12
C HIS A 138 -26.29 3.20 -2.97
N LEU A 139 -25.97 4.44 -3.39
CA LEU A 139 -26.84 5.27 -4.22
C LEU A 139 -26.92 4.82 -5.69
N MET A 140 -25.97 4.02 -6.18
CA MET A 140 -25.93 3.51 -7.57
C MET A 140 -26.55 2.10 -7.71
N ILE A 141 -27.14 1.55 -6.65
CA ILE A 141 -27.75 0.20 -6.63
C ILE A 141 -29.30 0.25 -6.78
N ASP A 142 -29.90 1.45 -6.91
CA ASP A 142 -31.34 1.62 -7.20
C ASP A 142 -31.65 1.78 -8.70
#